data_AF-A0A2K3LU76-F1
#
_entry.id   AF-A0A2K3LU76-F1
#
_cell.length_a   1.000
_cell.length_b   1.000
_cell.length_c   1.000
_cell.angle_alpha   90.00
_cell.angle_beta   90.00
_cell.angle_gamma   90.00
#
_symmetry.space_group_name_H-M   'P 1'
#
loop_
_entity.id
_entity.type
_entity.pdbx_description
1 polymer ?
#
loop_
_entity_poly.entity_id
_entity_poly.type
_entity_poly.pdbx_seq_one_letter_code
_entity_poly.pdbx_strand_id
1 'polypeptide(L)'
;MASICILGTGLKYTTRACCGHGGGDYNFDPKVLCGNMLASACEDPQNYVSWDGIHFTEAANKIVAKAILNGSLYDPPFLLHKLCDLQPID
;
A
#
# COMPACT_ATOMS: atom_id res chain seq x y z
N MET A 1 19.32 14.03 15.66
CA MET A 1 18.13 13.21 15.34
C MET A 1 18.05 13.08 13.84
N ALA A 2 18.21 11.88 13.30
CA ALA A 2 18.09 11.65 11.87
C ALA A 2 16.61 11.82 11.48
N SER A 3 16.34 12.84 10.67
CA SER A 3 15.06 13.00 10.00
C SER A 3 14.88 11.82 9.04
N ILE A 4 14.22 10.77 9.50
CA ILE A 4 13.60 9.80 8.60
C ILE A 4 12.51 10.57 7.87
N CYS A 5 12.66 10.78 6.57
CA CYS A 5 11.57 11.22 5.71
C CYS A 5 10.53 10.09 5.66
N ILE A 6 9.71 9.97 6.71
CA ILE A 6 8.46 9.25 6.67
C ILE A 6 7.60 10.06 5.71
N LEU A 7 7.42 9.60 4.46
CA LEU A 7 6.20 9.94 3.73
C LEU A 7 5.08 9.68 4.72
N GLY A 8 4.32 10.70 5.14
CA GLY A 8 3.50 10.75 6.36
C GLY A 8 2.33 9.76 6.47
N THR A 9 2.46 8.59 5.87
CA THR A 9 1.51 7.50 5.75
C THR A 9 1.59 6.50 6.91
N GLY A 10 2.72 6.46 7.64
CA GLY A 10 2.94 5.52 8.75
C GLY A 10 3.32 4.09 8.33
N LEU A 11 3.53 3.84 7.03
CA LEU A 11 4.02 2.56 6.52
C LEU A 11 5.51 2.40 6.82
N LYS A 12 5.93 1.20 7.25
CA LYS A 12 7.31 0.89 7.68
C LYS A 12 8.13 0.27 6.55
N TYR A 13 7.51 -0.60 5.76
CA TYR A 13 8.20 -1.37 4.72
C TYR A 13 7.76 -0.90 3.34
N THR A 14 8.64 -0.18 2.65
CA THR A 14 8.35 0.43 1.34
C THR A 14 8.81 -0.41 0.16
N THR A 15 9.89 -1.19 0.33
CA THR A 15 10.49 -2.02 -0.73
C THR A 15 10.25 -3.50 -0.56
N ARG A 16 9.92 -3.94 0.66
CA ARG A 16 9.70 -5.35 0.98
C ARG A 16 8.23 -5.71 0.75
N ALA A 17 7.96 -6.83 0.10
CA ALA A 17 6.61 -7.40 -0.03
C ALA A 17 6.20 -8.14 1.26
N CYS A 18 4.95 -7.98 1.67
CA CYS A 18 4.42 -8.68 2.84
C CYS A 18 4.32 -10.19 2.61
N CYS A 19 3.82 -10.59 1.45
CA CYS A 19 3.70 -11.96 1.00
C CYS A 19 4.69 -12.24 -0.13
N GLY A 20 5.41 -13.34 -0.03
CA GLY A 20 6.37 -13.74 -1.06
C GLY A 20 7.33 -14.82 -0.58
N HIS A 21 8.45 -14.96 -1.29
CA HIS A 21 9.45 -15.99 -1.04
C HIS A 21 10.87 -15.40 -1.20
N GLY A 22 11.86 -16.07 -0.61
CA GLY A 22 13.28 -15.69 -0.67
C GLY A 22 13.74 -14.73 0.42
N GLY A 23 12.83 -14.02 1.11
CA GLY A 23 13.20 -13.09 2.18
C GLY A 23 14.03 -11.90 1.68
N GLY A 24 14.98 -11.42 2.50
CA GLY A 24 15.83 -10.28 2.14
C GLY A 24 15.07 -8.95 1.96
N ASP A 25 15.69 -7.98 1.28
CA ASP A 25 15.19 -6.60 1.24
C ASP A 25 13.88 -6.43 0.46
N TYR A 26 13.55 -7.37 -0.42
CA TYR A 26 12.37 -7.32 -1.29
C TYR A 26 11.32 -8.39 -0.98
N ASN A 27 11.73 -9.57 -0.48
CA ASN A 27 10.82 -10.72 -0.25
C ASN A 27 9.95 -11.05 -1.47
N PHE A 28 10.53 -11.00 -2.67
CA PHE A 28 9.85 -11.25 -3.94
C PHE A 28 10.65 -12.25 -4.78
N ASP A 29 9.95 -13.27 -5.29
CA ASP A 29 10.49 -14.22 -6.27
C ASP A 29 9.44 -14.39 -7.40
N PRO A 30 9.75 -14.00 -8.65
CA PRO A 30 8.81 -14.12 -9.75
C PRO A 30 8.42 -15.58 -10.09
N LYS A 31 9.14 -16.57 -9.57
CA LYS A 31 8.80 -18.00 -9.73
C LYS A 31 7.92 -18.53 -8.60
N VAL A 32 7.78 -17.79 -7.49
CA VAL A 32 7.03 -18.20 -6.29
C VAL A 32 6.11 -17.05 -5.86
N LEU A 33 4.99 -16.94 -6.56
CA LEU A 33 3.97 -15.93 -6.28
C LEU A 33 3.14 -16.28 -5.03
N CYS A 34 2.48 -15.28 -4.45
CA CYS A 34 1.52 -15.50 -3.37
C CYS A 34 0.40 -16.46 -3.78
N GLY A 35 0.07 -17.39 -2.87
CA GLY A 35 -0.78 -18.55 -3.16
C GLY A 35 -0.01 -19.82 -3.48
N ASN A 36 1.30 -19.72 -3.78
CA ASN A 36 2.19 -20.88 -3.81
C ASN A 36 2.49 -21.37 -2.38
N MET A 37 2.66 -22.68 -2.20
CA MET A 37 2.97 -23.32 -0.91
C MET A 37 4.32 -22.88 -0.29
N LEU A 38 5.23 -22.36 -1.09
CA LEU A 38 6.54 -21.87 -0.63
C LEU A 38 6.50 -20.38 -0.25
N ALA A 39 5.45 -19.64 -0.63
CA ALA A 39 5.29 -18.25 -0.25
C ALA A 39 4.76 -18.15 1.20
N SER A 40 5.21 -17.15 1.94
CA SER A 40 4.69 -16.81 3.26
C SER A 40 4.26 -15.36 3.31
N ALA A 41 3.17 -15.09 4.05
CA ALA A 41 2.68 -13.75 4.33
C ALA A 41 3.22 -13.23 5.67
N CYS A 42 3.44 -11.93 5.73
CA CYS A 42 3.80 -11.23 6.96
C CYS A 42 2.62 -11.19 7.94
N GLU A 43 2.92 -11.06 9.24
CA GLU A 43 1.89 -10.99 10.30
C GLU A 43 1.26 -9.58 10.42
N ASP A 44 1.91 -8.56 9.87
CA ASP A 44 1.56 -7.14 10.04
C ASP A 44 1.39 -6.39 8.70
N PRO A 45 0.48 -6.81 7.81
CA PRO A 45 0.31 -6.25 6.47
C PRO A 45 0.00 -4.74 6.44
N GLN A 46 -0.52 -4.19 7.54
CA GLN A 46 -0.78 -2.76 7.70
C GLN A 46 0.49 -1.87 7.70
N ASN A 47 1.67 -2.48 7.86
CA ASN A 47 2.95 -1.78 7.87
C ASN A 47 3.65 -1.78 6.50
N TYR A 48 3.09 -2.43 5.48
CA TYR A 48 3.74 -2.66 4.18
C TYR A 48 3.06 -1.86 3.07
N VAL A 49 3.86 -1.35 2.12
CA VAL A 49 3.34 -0.78 0.86
C VAL A 49 2.88 -1.90 -0.08
N SER A 50 3.73 -2.90 -0.30
CA SER A 50 3.48 -3.97 -1.26
C SER A 50 2.95 -5.24 -0.58
N TRP A 51 1.90 -5.82 -1.16
CA TRP A 51 1.40 -7.13 -0.78
C TRP A 51 2.32 -8.23 -1.31
N ASP A 52 2.54 -8.32 -2.62
CA ASP A 52 3.20 -9.47 -3.27
C ASP A 52 4.32 -9.09 -4.25
N GLY A 53 4.80 -7.85 -4.19
CA GLY A 53 5.75 -7.27 -5.15
C GLY A 53 5.08 -6.65 -6.39
N ILE A 54 3.77 -6.83 -6.59
CA ILE A 54 3.01 -6.33 -7.75
C ILE A 54 1.83 -5.46 -7.29
N HIS A 55 1.09 -5.92 -6.29
CA HIS A 55 -0.10 -5.28 -5.75
C HIS A 55 0.20 -4.52 -4.44
N PHE A 56 -0.59 -3.50 -4.16
CA PHE A 56 -0.55 -2.80 -2.88
C PHE A 56 -1.32 -3.55 -1.79
N THR A 57 -0.88 -3.38 -0.56
CA THR A 57 -1.65 -3.83 0.61
C THR A 57 -2.94 -3.02 0.74
N GLU A 58 -3.89 -3.53 1.51
CA GLU A 58 -5.10 -2.79 1.86
C GLU A 58 -4.77 -1.44 2.52
N ALA A 59 -3.77 -1.39 3.40
CA ALA A 59 -3.36 -0.16 4.07
C ALA A 59 -2.86 0.90 3.07
N ALA A 60 -2.00 0.50 2.13
CA ALA A 60 -1.53 1.38 1.07
C ALA A 60 -2.68 1.85 0.16
N ASN A 61 -3.57 0.94 -0.25
CA ASN A 61 -4.75 1.30 -1.04
C ASN A 61 -5.68 2.28 -0.30
N LYS A 62 -5.90 2.12 1.01
CA LYS A 62 -6.68 3.07 1.83
C LYS A 62 -6.06 4.47 1.84
N ILE A 63 -4.73 4.57 1.87
CA ILE A 63 -4.04 5.86 1.81
C ILE A 63 -4.26 6.52 0.45
N VAL A 64 -4.07 5.78 -0.65
CA VAL A 64 -4.29 6.29 -2.01
C VAL A 64 -5.75 6.70 -2.19
N ALA A 65 -6.70 5.86 -1.79
CA ALA A 65 -8.12 6.18 -1.86
C ALA A 65 -8.47 7.46 -1.08
N LYS A 66 -7.95 7.63 0.14
CA LYS A 66 -8.14 8.88 0.91
C LYS A 66 -7.59 10.10 0.18
N ALA A 67 -6.43 9.99 -0.46
CA ALA A 67 -5.81 11.07 -1.23
C ALA A 67 -6.60 11.42 -2.51
N ILE A 68 -7.28 10.44 -3.12
CA ILE A 68 -8.23 10.66 -4.23
C ILE A 68 -9.48 11.37 -3.73
N LEU A 69 -10.08 10.91 -2.62
CA LEU A 69 -11.32 11.46 -2.08
C LEU A 69 -11.16 12.89 -1.55
N ASN A 70 -10.04 13.17 -0.87
CA ASN A 70 -9.71 14.49 -0.34
C ASN A 70 -9.09 15.42 -1.42
N GLY A 71 -8.84 14.90 -2.61
CA GLY A 71 -8.37 15.67 -3.74
C GLY A 71 -6.95 16.16 -3.72
N SER A 72 -6.10 15.65 -2.82
CA SER A 72 -4.69 16.04 -2.77
C SER A 72 -3.89 15.56 -3.98
N LEU A 73 -4.45 14.67 -4.80
CA LEU A 73 -3.84 14.17 -6.04
C LEU A 73 -4.30 14.91 -7.31
N TYR A 74 -5.26 15.83 -7.21
CA TYR A 74 -5.74 16.59 -8.37
C TYR A 74 -5.00 17.92 -8.53
N ASP A 75 -4.91 18.41 -9.77
CA ASP A 75 -4.36 19.71 -10.11
C ASP A 75 -5.33 20.48 -11.03
N PRO A 76 -6.01 21.54 -10.55
CA PRO A 76 -5.94 22.08 -9.18
C PRO A 76 -6.61 21.16 -8.14
N PRO A 77 -6.23 21.24 -6.84
CA PRO A 77 -6.85 20.42 -5.80
C PRO A 77 -8.35 20.73 -5.61
N PHE A 78 -9.18 19.69 -5.59
CA PHE A 78 -10.62 19.80 -5.26
C PHE A 78 -11.13 18.58 -4.52
N LEU A 79 -12.06 18.77 -3.57
CA LEU A 79 -12.68 17.64 -2.87
C LEU A 79 -13.63 16.91 -3.83
N LEU A 80 -13.49 15.59 -3.99
CA LEU A 80 -14.28 14.84 -4.97
C LEU A 80 -15.79 14.94 -4.70
N HIS A 81 -16.19 14.96 -3.42
CA HIS A 81 -17.60 15.10 -3.02
C HIS A 81 -18.23 16.47 -3.38
N LYS A 82 -17.43 17.47 -3.80
CA LYS A 82 -17.97 18.74 -4.31
C LYS A 82 -18.44 18.62 -5.76
N LEU A 83 -17.98 17.62 -6.50
CA LEU A 83 -18.33 17.39 -7.90
C LEU A 83 -19.24 16.17 -8.10
N CYS A 84 -19.19 15.21 -7.18
CA CYS A 84 -19.95 13.97 -7.24
C CYS A 84 -20.68 13.73 -5.91
N ASP A 85 -21.87 13.16 -5.97
CA ASP A 85 -22.56 12.67 -4.77
C ASP A 85 -21.99 11.28 -4.40
N LEU A 86 -21.14 11.24 -3.37
CA LEU A 86 -20.49 10.01 -2.91
C LEU A 86 -21.45 9.23 -2.01
N GLN A 87 -21.88 8.06 -2.49
CA GLN A 87 -22.69 7.14 -1.71
C GLN A 87 -21.80 6.15 -0.96
N PRO A 88 -22.16 5.75 0.28
CA PRO A 88 -21.51 4.64 0.96
C PRO A 88 -21.63 3.35 0.14
N ILE A 89 -20.63 2.47 0.28
CA ILE A 89 -20.74 1.11 -0.21
C ILE A 89 -21.36 0.32 0.94
N ASP A 90 -22.67 0.17 0.88
CA ASP A 90 -23.47 -0.66 1.80
C ASP A 90 -23.20 -2.16 1.56
#